data_AF-A0A736RAY5-F1
#
_entry.id   AF-A0A736RAY5-F1
#
_cell.length_a   1.000
_cell.length_b   1.000
_cell.length_c   1.000
_cell.angle_alpha   90.00
_cell.angle_beta   90.00
_cell.angle_gamma   90.00
#
_symmetry.space_group_name_H-M   'P 1'
#
loop_
_entity.id
_entity.type
_entity.pdbx_description
1 polymer ?
#
loop_
_entity_poly.entity_id
_entity_poly.type
_entity_poly.pdbx_seq_one_letter_code
_entity_poly.pdbx_strand_id
1 'polypeptide(L)'
;MKKYNEIDEGNKIAKKMLYFLLFAILPFLGIFFSYINDPEAPILNAIAASTSNLPAVLSSNNPLLSKVMDVYTKTSPLFAFVLFMVSYKNLSLKKESSACKALVILVLFTVFYAILIYALLFTNTDLTKSAKLLKLMSINDFYLAFFYVSLYSGIYIFSYLYMWFCIGTFRVVKERWLPPLFHYK
;
A
#
# COMPACT_ATOMS: atom_id res chain seq x y z
N MET A 1 -5.29 -4.68 -33.98
CA MET A 1 -5.02 -3.33 -33.42
C MET A 1 -5.53 -3.14 -31.99
N LYS A 2 -6.80 -3.42 -31.65
CA LYS A 2 -7.38 -3.19 -30.30
C LYS A 2 -6.59 -3.80 -29.12
N LYS A 3 -6.16 -5.06 -29.23
CA LYS A 3 -5.45 -5.78 -28.16
C LYS A 3 -4.05 -5.21 -27.85
N TYR A 4 -3.38 -4.62 -28.85
CA TYR A 4 -2.04 -4.04 -28.66
C TYR A 4 -2.12 -2.73 -27.86
N ASN A 5 -3.13 -1.91 -28.15
CA ASN A 5 -3.37 -0.65 -27.43
C ASN A 5 -3.77 -0.88 -25.95
N GLU A 6 -4.58 -1.91 -25.65
CA GLU A 6 -4.93 -2.26 -24.26
C GLU A 6 -3.72 -2.71 -23.43
N ILE A 7 -2.78 -3.45 -24.03
CA ILE A 7 -1.55 -3.90 -23.36
C ILE A 7 -0.64 -2.70 -23.06
N ASP A 8 -0.52 -1.76 -23.99
CA ASP A 8 0.30 -0.55 -23.82
C ASP A 8 -0.26 0.39 -22.73
N GLU A 9 -1.57 0.58 -22.68
CA GLU A 9 -2.23 1.36 -21.63
C GLU A 9 -2.08 0.74 -20.24
N GLY A 10 -2.25 -0.59 -20.13
CA GLY A 10 -2.03 -1.32 -18.89
C GLY A 10 -0.59 -1.19 -18.39
N ASN A 11 0.38 -1.30 -19.31
CA ASN A 11 1.79 -1.13 -19.00
C ASN A 11 2.11 0.32 -18.53
N LYS A 12 1.47 1.32 -19.12
CA LYS A 12 1.61 2.72 -18.73
C LYS A 12 1.10 2.99 -17.30
N ILE A 13 -0.05 2.40 -16.93
CA ILE A 13 -0.60 2.52 -15.57
C ILE A 13 0.33 1.82 -14.57
N ALA A 14 0.79 0.61 -14.88
CA ALA A 14 1.73 -0.13 -14.02
C ALA A 14 3.04 0.64 -13.81
N LYS A 15 3.62 1.20 -14.89
CA LYS A 15 4.82 2.05 -14.79
C LYS A 15 4.57 3.27 -13.89
N LYS A 16 3.44 3.97 -14.07
CA LYS A 16 3.09 5.12 -13.22
C LYS A 16 2.97 4.72 -11.75
N MET A 17 2.36 3.56 -11.47
CA MET A 17 2.24 3.01 -10.13
C MET A 17 3.60 2.76 -9.49
N LEU A 18 4.54 2.17 -10.25
CA LEU A 18 5.90 1.90 -9.79
C LEU A 18 6.73 3.18 -9.60
N TYR A 19 6.66 4.14 -10.52
CA TYR A 19 7.37 5.41 -10.36
C TYR A 19 6.88 6.19 -9.14
N PHE A 20 5.57 6.19 -8.89
CA PHE A 20 5.00 6.85 -7.71
C PHE A 20 5.41 6.12 -6.41
N LEU A 21 5.50 4.79 -6.44
CA LEU A 21 6.05 4.01 -5.32
C LEU A 21 7.52 4.35 -5.06
N LEU A 22 8.35 4.44 -6.10
CA LEU A 22 9.77 4.82 -5.95
C LEU A 22 9.91 6.21 -5.33
N PHE A 23 9.09 7.17 -5.75
CA PHE A 23 9.02 8.49 -5.13
C PHE A 23 8.61 8.41 -3.66
N ALA A 24 7.60 7.60 -3.33
CA ALA A 24 7.12 7.40 -1.96
C ALA A 24 8.12 6.65 -1.06
N ILE A 25 9.12 5.96 -1.63
CA ILE A 25 10.17 5.29 -0.86
C ILE A 25 11.28 6.28 -0.43
N LEU A 26 11.45 7.43 -1.11
CA LEU A 26 12.52 8.38 -0.83
C LEU A 26 12.61 8.81 0.65
N PRO A 27 11.51 9.06 1.38
CA PRO A 27 11.61 9.42 2.79
C PRO A 27 12.17 8.31 3.69
N PHE A 28 12.05 7.03 3.33
CA PHE A 28 12.74 5.96 4.07
C PHE A 28 14.25 6.09 3.98
N LEU A 29 14.78 6.46 2.81
CA LEU A 29 16.22 6.71 2.64
C LEU A 29 16.65 7.90 3.50
N GLY A 30 15.84 8.96 3.56
CA GLY A 30 16.07 10.10 4.44
C GLY A 30 16.12 9.70 5.92
N ILE A 31 15.10 8.98 6.41
CA ILE A 31 15.03 8.48 7.80
C ILE A 31 16.26 7.62 8.13
N PHE A 32 16.60 6.69 7.24
CA PHE A 32 17.72 5.78 7.44
C PHE A 32 19.07 6.50 7.47
N PHE A 33 19.29 7.44 6.54
CA PHE A 33 20.53 8.21 6.49
C PHE A 33 20.64 9.14 7.70
N SER A 34 19.55 9.79 8.13
CA SER A 34 19.53 10.56 9.38
C SER A 34 19.92 9.70 10.58
N TYR A 35 19.38 8.49 10.71
CA TYR A 35 19.69 7.58 11.81
C TYR A 35 21.15 7.11 11.82
N ILE A 36 21.73 6.78 10.66
CA ILE A 36 23.14 6.34 10.59
C ILE A 36 24.10 7.47 10.98
N ASN A 37 23.81 8.71 10.60
CA ASN A 37 24.67 9.85 10.92
C ASN A 37 24.52 10.29 12.39
N ASP A 38 23.29 10.30 12.90
CA ASP A 38 22.98 10.66 14.28
C ASP A 38 21.80 9.81 14.79
N PRO A 39 22.08 8.71 15.52
CA PRO A 39 21.04 7.85 16.08
C PRO A 39 20.12 8.56 17.06
N GLU A 40 20.53 9.70 17.64
CA GLU A 40 19.75 10.51 18.58
C GLU A 40 19.15 11.75 17.91
N ALA A 41 19.14 11.81 16.57
CA ALA A 41 18.70 12.95 15.79
C ALA A 41 17.37 13.51 16.34
N PRO A 42 17.31 14.81 16.72
CA PRO A 42 16.14 15.40 17.37
C PRO A 42 14.84 15.21 16.58
N ILE A 43 14.93 15.20 15.24
CA ILE A 43 13.77 15.01 14.38
C ILE A 43 13.18 13.60 14.46
N LEU A 44 14.02 12.56 14.59
CA LEU A 44 13.56 11.18 14.74
C LEU A 44 12.91 10.97 16.11
N ASN A 45 13.55 11.51 17.15
CA ASN A 45 13.04 11.50 18.51
C ASN A 45 11.70 12.26 18.63
N ALA A 46 11.56 13.42 17.98
CA ALA A 46 10.31 14.17 17.95
C ALA A 46 9.17 13.39 17.29
N ILE A 47 9.43 12.71 16.16
CA ILE A 47 8.44 11.85 15.49
C ILE A 47 8.04 10.69 16.41
N ALA A 48 9.00 9.99 17.00
CA ALA A 48 8.74 8.86 17.87
C ALA A 48 7.94 9.25 19.13
N ALA A 49 8.27 10.38 19.76
CA ALA A 49 7.54 10.91 20.91
C ALA A 49 6.10 11.28 20.56
N SER A 50 5.91 12.00 19.44
CA SER A 50 4.59 12.44 18.96
C SER A 50 3.68 11.28 18.55
N THR A 51 4.25 10.10 18.30
CA THR A 51 3.54 8.90 17.84
C THR A 51 3.63 7.73 18.81
N SER A 52 4.06 7.98 20.04
CA SER A 52 4.27 6.98 21.10
C SER A 52 3.04 6.07 21.30
N ASN A 53 1.85 6.66 21.30
CA ASN A 53 0.58 5.95 21.50
C ASN A 53 0.09 5.15 20.28
N LEU A 54 0.71 5.31 19.10
CA LEU A 54 0.31 4.56 17.90
C LEU A 54 0.84 3.13 17.97
N PRO A 55 0.00 2.12 17.61
CA PRO A 55 0.47 0.75 17.51
C PRO A 55 1.57 0.65 16.46
N ALA A 56 2.61 -0.15 16.72
CA ALA A 56 3.75 -0.25 15.83
C ALA A 56 4.31 -1.66 15.74
N VAL A 57 4.81 -2.00 14.56
CA VAL A 57 5.75 -3.10 14.40
C VAL A 57 7.11 -2.58 14.82
N LEU A 58 7.69 -3.12 15.89
CA LEU A 58 8.94 -2.64 16.50
C LEU A 58 10.03 -3.69 16.43
N SER A 59 11.28 -3.23 16.32
CA SER A 59 12.46 -4.05 16.54
C SER A 59 13.03 -3.71 17.91
N SER A 60 13.12 -4.69 18.81
CA SER A 60 13.75 -4.49 20.12
C SER A 60 15.25 -4.13 20.00
N ASN A 61 15.89 -4.46 18.87
CA ASN A 61 17.28 -4.12 18.62
C ASN A 61 17.46 -2.63 18.30
N ASN A 62 16.51 -2.02 17.60
CA ASN A 62 16.57 -0.61 17.17
C ASN A 62 15.18 0.04 17.27
N PRO A 63 14.74 0.39 18.50
CA PRO A 63 13.36 0.81 18.76
C PRO A 63 13.01 2.16 18.13
N LEU A 64 13.96 3.12 18.10
CA LEU A 64 13.72 4.43 17.51
C LEU A 64 13.55 4.35 15.98
N LEU A 65 14.50 3.72 15.30
CA LEU A 65 14.47 3.55 13.84
C LEU A 65 13.20 2.81 13.40
N SER A 66 12.90 1.67 14.06
CA SER A 66 11.71 0.88 13.76
C SER A 66 10.42 1.67 13.97
N LYS A 67 10.32 2.46 15.05
CA LYS A 67 9.14 3.30 15.31
C LYS A 67 8.92 4.35 14.21
N VAL A 68 9.96 5.09 13.83
CA VAL A 68 9.82 6.16 12.82
C VAL A 68 9.48 5.58 11.45
N MET A 69 10.11 4.47 11.06
CA MET A 69 9.81 3.77 9.81
C MET A 69 8.39 3.17 9.78
N ASP A 70 7.93 2.62 10.91
CA ASP A 70 6.56 2.11 11.06
C ASP A 70 5.51 3.22 10.94
N VAL A 71 5.75 4.38 11.57
CA VAL A 71 4.89 5.56 11.44
C VAL A 71 4.78 5.99 9.99
N TYR A 72 5.90 6.05 9.27
CA TYR A 72 5.87 6.41 7.85
C TYR A 72 5.14 5.34 7.01
N THR A 73 5.24 4.07 7.38
CA THR A 73 4.50 2.96 6.74
C THR A 73 2.98 3.15 6.77
N LYS A 74 2.43 3.76 7.82
CA LYS A 74 1.00 4.07 7.92
C LYS A 74 0.50 5.09 6.89
N THR A 75 1.40 5.82 6.22
CA THR A 75 1.03 6.72 5.12
C THR A 75 0.82 6.00 3.79
N SER A 76 1.22 4.73 3.68
CA SER A 76 1.17 3.94 2.44
C SER A 76 -0.23 3.88 1.79
N PRO A 77 -1.34 3.63 2.52
CA PRO A 77 -2.68 3.66 1.95
C PRO A 77 -3.08 5.04 1.39
N LEU A 78 -2.60 6.14 2.01
CA LEU A 78 -2.85 7.50 1.54
C LEU A 78 -2.17 7.74 0.19
N PHE A 79 -0.90 7.33 0.04
CA PHE A 79 -0.20 7.45 -1.24
C PHE A 79 -0.87 6.63 -2.34
N ALA A 80 -1.32 5.42 -2.01
CA ALA A 80 -2.11 4.61 -2.96
C ALA A 80 -3.38 5.34 -3.38
N PHE A 81 -4.11 5.94 -2.43
CA PHE A 81 -5.32 6.73 -2.68
C PHE A 81 -5.04 7.95 -3.57
N VAL A 82 -3.96 8.69 -3.32
CA VAL A 82 -3.55 9.82 -4.16
C VAL A 82 -3.31 9.37 -5.59
N LEU A 83 -2.54 8.31 -5.81
CA LEU A 83 -2.32 7.79 -7.17
C LEU A 83 -3.63 7.38 -7.83
N PHE A 84 -4.49 6.67 -7.08
CA PHE A 84 -5.78 6.21 -7.56
C PHE A 84 -6.65 7.36 -8.05
N MET A 85 -6.71 8.48 -7.32
CA MET A 85 -7.45 9.68 -7.73
C MET A 85 -6.95 10.27 -9.06
N VAL A 86 -5.68 10.06 -9.42
CA VAL A 86 -5.12 10.51 -10.70
C VAL A 86 -5.26 9.46 -11.81
N SER A 87 -5.40 8.17 -11.47
CA SER A 87 -5.46 7.08 -12.45
C SER A 87 -6.86 6.52 -12.70
N TYR A 88 -7.85 6.77 -11.83
CA TYR A 88 -9.16 6.09 -11.89
C TYR A 88 -9.92 6.27 -13.21
N LYS A 89 -9.73 7.39 -13.90
CA LYS A 89 -10.38 7.67 -15.19
C LYS A 89 -9.90 6.73 -16.31
N ASN A 90 -8.64 6.30 -16.23
CA ASN A 90 -8.01 5.45 -17.24
C ASN A 90 -8.20 3.95 -16.95
N LEU A 91 -9.04 3.61 -15.97
CA LEU A 91 -9.39 2.22 -15.71
C LEU A 91 -10.27 1.69 -16.83
N SER A 92 -9.78 0.70 -17.57
CA SER A 92 -10.61 -0.18 -18.38
C SER A 92 -10.66 -1.55 -17.70
N LEU A 93 -11.85 -2.00 -17.30
CA LEU A 93 -12.05 -3.39 -16.91
C LEU A 93 -12.44 -4.19 -18.15
N LYS A 94 -11.95 -5.44 -18.22
CA LYS A 94 -12.45 -6.39 -19.21
C LYS A 94 -13.95 -6.64 -18.95
N LYS A 95 -14.74 -6.38 -19.99
CA LYS A 95 -16.20 -6.35 -19.98
C LYS A 95 -16.87 -7.72 -19.74
N GLU A 96 -16.08 -8.80 -19.73
CA GLU A 96 -16.61 -10.17 -19.75
C GLU A 96 -16.86 -10.80 -18.37
N SER A 97 -16.62 -10.09 -17.26
CA SER A 97 -16.89 -10.67 -15.94
C SER A 97 -18.37 -10.54 -15.56
N SER A 98 -18.99 -11.66 -15.14
CA SER A 98 -20.32 -11.62 -14.54
C SER A 98 -20.30 -10.76 -13.27
N ALA A 99 -21.20 -9.79 -13.16
CA ALA A 99 -21.33 -8.92 -11.98
C ALA A 99 -21.34 -9.67 -10.64
N CYS A 100 -21.98 -10.84 -10.58
CA CYS A 100 -21.99 -11.68 -9.38
C CYS A 100 -20.58 -12.19 -9.03
N LYS A 101 -19.79 -12.63 -10.02
CA LYS A 101 -18.40 -13.05 -9.80
C LYS A 101 -17.53 -11.87 -9.34
N ALA A 102 -17.71 -10.69 -9.93
CA ALA A 102 -16.98 -9.48 -9.53
C ALA A 102 -17.29 -9.10 -8.07
N LEU A 103 -18.56 -9.18 -7.65
CA LEU A 103 -18.97 -8.93 -6.27
C LEU A 103 -18.38 -9.94 -5.28
N VAL A 104 -18.40 -11.24 -5.61
CA VAL A 104 -17.80 -12.28 -4.75
C VAL A 104 -16.29 -12.03 -4.56
N ILE A 105 -15.58 -11.73 -5.66
CA ILE A 105 -14.15 -11.40 -5.59
C ILE A 105 -13.92 -10.16 -4.74
N LEU A 106 -14.74 -9.12 -4.89
CA LEU A 106 -14.63 -7.90 -4.08
C LEU A 106 -14.82 -8.18 -2.59
N VAL A 107 -15.83 -8.97 -2.21
CA VAL A 107 -16.08 -9.31 -0.79
C VAL A 107 -14.90 -10.09 -0.20
N LEU A 108 -14.42 -11.13 -0.90
CA LEU A 108 -13.27 -11.92 -0.45
C LEU A 108 -12.02 -11.05 -0.32
N PHE A 109 -11.77 -10.19 -1.31
CA PHE A 109 -10.63 -9.28 -1.28
C PHE A 109 -10.75 -8.22 -0.18
N THR A 110 -11.96 -7.75 0.12
CA THR A 110 -12.23 -6.83 1.25
C THR A 110 -11.87 -7.46 2.57
N VAL A 111 -12.31 -8.71 2.83
CA VAL A 111 -11.98 -9.44 4.06
C VAL A 111 -10.48 -9.64 4.17
N PHE A 112 -9.84 -10.11 3.10
CA PHE A 112 -8.39 -10.29 3.04
C PHE A 112 -7.62 -8.98 3.31
N TYR A 113 -8.00 -7.90 2.63
CA TYR A 113 -7.35 -6.60 2.77
C TYR A 113 -7.56 -6.00 4.17
N ALA A 114 -8.75 -6.15 4.76
CA ALA A 114 -9.03 -5.69 6.12
C ALA A 114 -8.15 -6.41 7.15
N ILE A 115 -8.00 -7.74 7.04
CA ILE A 115 -7.10 -8.52 7.90
C ILE A 115 -5.65 -8.05 7.72
N LEU A 116 -5.20 -7.86 6.47
CA LEU A 116 -3.84 -7.41 6.16
C LEU A 116 -3.55 -6.03 6.75
N ILE A 117 -4.41 -5.04 6.54
CA ILE A 117 -4.22 -3.68 7.06
C ILE A 117 -4.26 -3.68 8.60
N TYR A 118 -5.20 -4.39 9.20
CA TYR A 118 -5.29 -4.48 10.66
C TYR A 118 -4.02 -5.09 11.28
N ALA A 119 -3.56 -6.22 10.74
CA ALA A 119 -2.37 -6.90 11.23
C ALA A 119 -1.11 -6.05 11.07
N LEU A 120 -0.95 -5.35 9.95
CA LEU A 120 0.30 -4.64 9.62
C LEU A 120 0.36 -3.20 10.11
N LEU A 121 -0.77 -2.49 10.22
CA LEU A 121 -0.79 -1.07 10.61
C LEU A 121 -1.31 -0.81 12.03
N PHE A 122 -2.14 -1.71 12.58
CA PHE A 122 -2.89 -1.46 13.82
C PHE A 122 -2.54 -2.43 14.96
N THR A 123 -1.62 -3.35 14.74
CA THR A 123 -1.20 -4.33 15.76
C THR A 123 0.19 -4.02 16.28
N ASN A 124 0.36 -4.10 17.61
CA ASN A 124 1.69 -4.05 18.22
C ASN A 124 2.40 -5.39 18.00
N THR A 125 3.46 -5.38 17.20
CA THR A 125 4.21 -6.59 16.86
C THR A 125 5.69 -6.38 17.15
N ASP A 126 6.30 -7.26 17.94
CA ASP A 126 7.74 -7.24 18.18
C ASP A 126 8.44 -8.19 17.18
N LEU A 127 9.20 -7.61 16.25
CA LEU A 127 9.94 -8.32 15.19
C LEU A 127 10.95 -9.30 15.79
N THR A 128 11.56 -8.94 16.92
CA THR A 128 12.63 -9.74 17.53
C THR A 128 12.10 -11.05 18.14
N LYS A 129 10.82 -11.06 18.53
CA LYS A 129 10.11 -12.23 19.08
C LYS A 129 9.25 -12.98 18.05
N SER A 130 9.23 -12.50 16.81
CA SER A 130 8.41 -13.04 15.74
C SER A 130 9.05 -14.26 15.05
N ALA A 131 8.38 -14.79 14.02
CA ALA A 131 8.86 -15.91 13.21
C ALA A 131 10.29 -15.69 12.67
N LYS A 132 11.04 -16.79 12.42
CA LYS A 132 12.47 -16.76 12.07
C LYS A 132 12.85 -15.74 10.99
N LEU A 133 12.01 -15.55 9.97
CA LEU A 133 12.25 -14.57 8.91
C LEU A 133 12.14 -13.12 9.41
N LEU A 134 11.13 -12.80 10.22
CA LEU A 134 10.96 -11.46 10.80
C LEU A 134 12.07 -11.13 11.78
N LYS A 135 12.52 -12.13 12.55
CA LYS A 135 13.69 -12.01 13.42
C LYS A 135 14.97 -11.75 12.63
N LEU A 136 15.18 -12.40 11.49
CA LEU A 136 16.34 -12.15 10.62
C LEU A 136 16.36 -10.70 10.12
N MET A 137 15.20 -10.17 9.75
CA MET A 137 15.05 -8.80 9.28
C MET A 137 15.32 -7.75 10.38
N SER A 138 15.23 -8.14 11.66
CA SER A 138 15.49 -7.24 12.78
C SER A 138 16.96 -7.22 13.24
N ILE A 139 17.86 -8.02 12.66
CA ILE A 139 19.23 -8.19 13.13
C ILE A 139 20.10 -6.97 12.85
N ASN A 140 19.92 -6.35 11.68
CA ASN A 140 20.75 -5.24 11.21
C ASN A 140 19.84 -4.12 10.69
N ASP A 141 20.26 -2.88 10.86
CA ASP A 141 19.54 -1.68 10.43
C ASP A 141 19.23 -1.70 8.94
N PHE A 142 20.15 -2.21 8.13
CA PHE A 142 19.92 -2.35 6.68
C PHE A 142 18.78 -3.33 6.35
N TYR A 143 18.74 -4.48 7.01
CA TYR A 143 17.65 -5.45 6.82
C TYR A 143 16.33 -4.92 7.38
N LEU A 144 16.39 -4.17 8.48
CA LEU A 144 15.24 -3.52 9.08
C LEU A 144 14.65 -2.48 8.13
N ALA A 145 15.49 -1.64 7.53
CA ALA A 145 15.07 -0.68 6.50
C ALA A 145 14.45 -1.37 5.29
N PHE A 146 15.08 -2.44 4.80
CA PHE A 146 14.55 -3.25 3.70
C PHE A 146 13.17 -3.85 4.03
N PHE A 147 12.98 -4.31 5.27
CA PHE A 147 11.70 -4.81 5.76
C PHE A 147 10.61 -3.73 5.69
N TYR A 148 10.85 -2.53 6.21
CA TYR A 148 9.84 -1.46 6.17
C TYR A 148 9.55 -0.97 4.76
N VAL A 149 10.56 -0.88 3.87
CA VAL A 149 10.34 -0.55 2.46
C VAL A 149 9.47 -1.61 1.77
N SER A 150 9.72 -2.89 2.06
CA SER A 150 8.90 -4.00 1.54
C SER A 150 7.48 -3.96 2.10
N LEU A 151 7.33 -3.68 3.39
CA LEU A 151 6.05 -3.54 4.07
C LEU A 151 5.22 -2.39 3.49
N TYR A 152 5.84 -1.22 3.33
CA TYR A 152 5.23 -0.05 2.68
C TYR A 152 4.76 -0.39 1.27
N SER A 153 5.64 -1.02 0.47
CA SER A 153 5.36 -1.38 -0.92
C SER A 153 4.20 -2.35 -1.04
N GLY A 154 4.17 -3.37 -0.18
CA GLY A 154 3.08 -4.35 -0.13
C GLY A 154 1.74 -3.67 0.19
N ILE A 155 1.69 -2.89 1.27
CA ILE A 155 0.47 -2.16 1.68
C ILE A 155 0.00 -1.22 0.57
N TYR A 156 0.92 -0.52 -0.09
CA TYR A 156 0.62 0.42 -1.17
C TYR A 156 -0.03 -0.30 -2.35
N ILE A 157 0.58 -1.41 -2.81
CA ILE A 157 0.07 -2.19 -3.93
C ILE A 157 -1.31 -2.76 -3.59
N PHE A 158 -1.48 -3.38 -2.42
CA PHE A 158 -2.77 -3.94 -2.02
C PHE A 158 -3.85 -2.87 -1.87
N SER A 159 -3.51 -1.70 -1.31
CA SER A 159 -4.43 -0.56 -1.21
C SER A 159 -4.87 -0.08 -2.59
N TYR A 160 -3.93 0.07 -3.52
CA TYR A 160 -4.21 0.49 -4.90
C TYR A 160 -5.11 -0.52 -5.61
N LEU A 161 -4.78 -1.81 -5.53
CA LEU A 161 -5.59 -2.89 -6.10
C LEU A 161 -6.99 -2.94 -5.48
N TYR A 162 -7.12 -2.69 -4.19
CA TYR A 162 -8.43 -2.71 -3.51
C TYR A 162 -9.35 -1.65 -4.07
N MET A 163 -8.88 -0.41 -4.19
CA MET A 163 -9.66 0.65 -4.82
C MET A 163 -9.96 0.37 -6.30
N TRP A 164 -9.01 -0.27 -7.01
CA TRP A 164 -9.18 -0.72 -8.38
C TRP A 164 -10.36 -1.70 -8.53
N PHE A 165 -10.42 -2.72 -7.65
CA PHE A 165 -11.52 -3.68 -7.60
C PHE A 165 -12.84 -3.03 -7.19
N CYS A 166 -12.84 -2.07 -6.26
CA CYS A 166 -14.05 -1.34 -5.84
C CYS A 166 -14.70 -0.59 -7.03
N ILE A 167 -13.96 0.31 -7.68
CA ILE A 167 -14.49 1.05 -8.84
C ILE A 167 -14.82 0.11 -9.99
N GLY A 168 -13.97 -0.89 -10.20
CA GLY A 168 -14.17 -1.87 -11.23
C GLY A 168 -15.52 -2.59 -11.09
N THR A 169 -15.77 -3.14 -9.90
CA THR A 169 -17.03 -3.84 -9.60
C THR A 169 -18.22 -2.88 -9.68
N PHE A 170 -18.09 -1.65 -9.17
CA PHE A 170 -19.13 -0.63 -9.26
C PHE A 170 -19.55 -0.35 -10.71
N ARG A 171 -18.59 -0.24 -11.65
CA ARG A 171 -18.89 -0.03 -13.07
C ARG A 171 -19.62 -1.23 -13.68
N VAL A 172 -19.16 -2.45 -13.41
CA VAL A 172 -19.81 -3.68 -13.92
C VAL A 172 -21.24 -3.82 -13.38
N VAL A 173 -21.47 -3.52 -12.11
CA VAL A 173 -22.81 -3.55 -11.50
C VAL A 173 -23.67 -2.44 -12.11
N LYS A 174 -23.15 -1.21 -12.24
CA LYS A 174 -23.88 -0.09 -12.84
C LYS A 174 -24.34 -0.40 -14.27
N GLU A 175 -23.46 -0.92 -15.12
CA GLU A 175 -23.79 -1.27 -16.52
C GLU A 175 -24.85 -2.37 -16.63
N ARG A 176 -24.94 -3.27 -15.64
CA ARG A 176 -25.88 -4.40 -15.64
C ARG A 176 -27.25 -4.05 -15.06
N TRP A 177 -27.28 -3.20 -14.02
CA TRP A 177 -28.51 -2.85 -13.30
C TRP A 177 -29.13 -1.51 -13.73
N LEU A 178 -28.34 -0.60 -14.30
CA LEU A 178 -28.85 0.57 -15.03
C LEU A 178 -28.58 0.40 -16.54
N PRO A 179 -29.51 -0.20 -17.31
CA PRO A 179 -29.45 -0.08 -18.76
C PRO A 179 -29.47 1.42 -19.16
N PRO A 180 -28.89 1.78 -20.32
CA PRO A 180 -28.76 3.18 -20.74
C PRO A 180 -30.15 3.80 -20.89
N LEU A 181 -30.56 4.62 -19.94
CA LEU A 181 -31.85 5.30 -19.95
C LEU A 181 -31.88 6.52 -20.91
N PHE A 182 -30.77 6.86 -21.57
CA PHE A 182 -30.75 7.97 -22.53
C PHE A 182 -29.76 7.73 -23.68
N HIS A 183 -30.21 6.96 -24.66
CA HIS A 183 -29.96 7.31 -26.07
C HIS A 183 -31.31 7.75 -26.65
N TYR A 184 -31.72 8.98 -26.33
CA TYR A 184 -32.61 9.70 -27.23
C TYR A 184 -31.75 10.25 -28.37
N LYS A 185 -32.26 10.04 -29.58
CA LYS A 185 -31.67 10.35 -30.89
C LYS A 185 -30.98 11.71 -30.97
#